data_AF-Q8SW37-F1
#
_entry.id   AF-Q8SW37-F1
#
_cell.length_a   1.000
_cell.length_b   1.000
_cell.length_c   1.000
_cell.angle_alpha   90.00
_cell.angle_beta   90.00
_cell.angle_gamma   90.00
#
_symmetry.space_group_name_H-M   'P 1'
#
loop_
_entity.id
_entity.type
_entity.pdbx_description
1 polymer ?
#
loop_
_entity_poly.entity_id
_entity_poly.type
_entity_poly.pdbx_seq_one_letter_code
_entity_poly.pdbx_strand_id
1 'polypeptide(L)'
;MILGDYVLAVLETTGNAFVVGCSTAFASGMLRRRDERPYSRQPLRSGGELAKHAMLYSTLYYGLGAARASGWVRLLGSSFIASFICGVRNGRGFGIRSGVGGMASSVAQEIVNKIRGD
;
A
#
# COMPACT_ATOMS: atom_id res chain seq x y z
N MET A 1 -2.02 -22.67 -5.20
CA MET A 1 -0.80 -21.88 -4.96
C MET A 1 -0.03 -22.54 -3.83
N ILE A 2 1.25 -22.78 -4.06
CA ILE A 2 2.19 -23.29 -3.06
C ILE A 2 2.63 -22.10 -2.19
N LEU A 3 3.06 -22.35 -0.95
CA LEU A 3 3.54 -21.29 -0.04
C LEU A 3 4.60 -20.37 -0.69
N GLY A 4 5.46 -20.94 -1.54
CA GLY A 4 6.47 -20.21 -2.30
C GLY A 4 5.88 -19.17 -3.27
N ASP A 5 4.77 -19.46 -3.93
CA ASP A 5 4.11 -18.53 -4.86
C ASP A 5 3.56 -17.30 -4.12
N TYR A 6 3.06 -17.50 -2.90
CA TYR A 6 2.57 -16.41 -2.05
C TYR A 6 3.70 -15.49 -1.60
N VAL A 7 4.80 -16.08 -1.13
CA VAL A 7 5.97 -15.31 -0.68
C VAL A 7 6.56 -14.52 -1.85
N LEU A 8 6.69 -15.14 -3.03
CA LEU A 8 7.18 -14.46 -4.22
C LEU A 8 6.27 -13.29 -4.60
N ALA A 9 4.96 -13.50 -4.66
CA ALA A 9 4.01 -12.44 -4.99
C ALA A 9 4.07 -11.26 -4.00
N VAL A 10 4.18 -11.54 -2.69
CA VAL A 10 4.33 -10.49 -1.67
C VAL A 10 5.65 -9.73 -1.83
N LEU A 11 6.75 -10.42 -2.11
CA LEU A 11 8.06 -9.79 -2.29
C LEU A 11 8.08 -8.93 -3.56
N GLU A 12 7.50 -9.42 -4.66
CA GLU A 12 7.39 -8.66 -5.92
C GLU A 12 6.54 -7.40 -5.73
N THR A 13 5.36 -7.50 -5.11
CA THR A 13 4.51 -6.32 -4.87
C THR A 13 5.20 -5.32 -3.95
N THR A 14 5.89 -5.79 -2.91
CA THR A 14 6.65 -4.97 -1.97
C THR A 14 7.80 -4.25 -2.66
N GLY A 15 8.59 -4.97 -3.47
CA GLY A 15 9.72 -4.41 -4.22
C GLY A 15 9.27 -3.37 -5.26
N ASN A 16 8.20 -3.67 -6.00
CA ASN A 16 7.63 -2.74 -6.97
C ASN A 16 7.14 -1.46 -6.29
N ALA A 17 6.41 -1.59 -5.16
CA ALA A 17 5.96 -0.44 -4.39
C ALA A 17 7.13 0.38 -3.84
N PHE A 18 8.21 -0.26 -3.39
CA PHE A 18 9.42 0.42 -2.95
C PHE A 18 10.01 1.29 -4.06
N VAL A 19 10.22 0.70 -5.25
CA VAL A 19 10.81 1.41 -6.40
C VAL A 19 9.91 2.56 -6.84
N VAL A 20 8.59 2.37 -6.88
CA VAL A 20 7.63 3.43 -7.20
C VAL A 20 7.68 4.56 -6.17
N GLY A 21 7.68 4.25 -4.88
CA GLY A 21 7.74 5.27 -3.81
C GLY A 21 9.07 6.04 -3.82
N CYS A 22 10.20 5.38 -4.06
CA CYS A 22 11.49 6.03 -4.24
C CYS A 22 11.49 6.96 -5.47
N SER A 23 10.99 6.47 -6.61
CA SER A 23 11.00 7.20 -7.89
C SER A 23 10.09 8.42 -7.86
N THR A 24 8.89 8.28 -7.29
CA THR A 24 7.93 9.39 -7.15
C THR A 24 8.46 10.48 -6.21
N ALA A 25 9.04 10.10 -5.08
CA ALA A 25 9.68 11.05 -4.17
C ALA A 25 10.90 11.74 -4.81
N PHE A 26 11.72 11.01 -5.56
CA PHE A 26 12.85 11.57 -6.30
C PHE A 26 12.39 12.56 -7.36
N ALA A 27 11.40 12.19 -8.19
CA ALA A 27 10.81 13.08 -9.20
C ALA A 27 10.19 14.33 -8.57
N SER A 28 9.48 14.18 -7.44
CA SER A 28 8.93 15.34 -6.70
C SER A 28 10.02 16.27 -6.17
N GLY A 29 11.17 15.73 -5.78
CA GLY A 29 12.34 16.49 -5.36
C GLY A 29 12.99 17.27 -6.51
N MET A 30 12.98 16.73 -7.73
CA MET A 30 13.47 17.42 -8.93
C MET A 30 12.52 18.56 -9.38
N LEU A 31 11.22 18.39 -9.17
CA LEU A 31 10.20 19.40 -9.53
C LEU A 31 10.11 20.55 -8.51
N ARG A 32 10.53 20.35 -7.26
CA ARG A 32 10.58 21.41 -6.24
C ARG A 32 11.81 22.31 -6.47
N ARG A 33 11.57 23.61 -6.74
CA ARG A 33 12.61 24.63 -6.92
C ARG A 33 13.47 24.83 -5.66
N ARG A 34 14.77 24.59 -5.83
CA ARG A 34 16.00 25.24 -5.29
C ARG A 34 16.17 25.68 -3.82
N ASP A 35 15.14 25.81 -2.97
CA ASP A 35 15.32 26.41 -1.63
C ASP A 35 15.28 25.42 -0.45
N GLU A 36 14.81 24.18 -0.66
CA GLU A 36 14.88 23.13 0.36
C GLU A 36 15.99 22.15 0.00
N ARG A 37 17.09 22.15 0.77
CA ARG A 37 18.14 21.11 0.65
C ARG A 37 17.46 19.73 0.66
N PRO A 38 17.67 18.87 -0.34
CA PRO A 38 17.02 17.57 -0.36
C PRO A 38 17.51 16.78 0.85
N TYR A 39 16.61 16.49 1.79
CA TYR A 39 16.86 15.49 2.81
C TYR A 39 17.13 14.18 2.08
N SER A 40 18.39 13.76 2.01
CA SER A 40 18.85 12.62 1.18
C SER A 40 18.13 11.30 1.48
N ARG A 41 17.45 11.20 2.63
CA ARG A 41 16.68 10.02 3.06
C ARG A 41 15.20 10.07 2.68
N GLN A 42 14.70 11.17 2.12
CA GLN A 42 13.27 11.33 1.82
C GLN A 42 12.75 10.33 0.77
N PRO A 43 13.49 10.03 -0.32
CA PRO A 43 13.08 8.98 -1.27
C PRO A 43 13.01 7.60 -0.63
N LEU A 44 14.05 7.21 0.11
CA LEU A 44 14.09 5.92 0.83
C LEU A 44 12.96 5.79 1.85
N ARG A 45 12.64 6.88 2.56
CA ARG A 45 11.54 6.90 3.53
C ARG A 45 10.19 6.75 2.84
N SER A 46 10.00 7.41 1.69
CA SER A 46 8.76 7.30 0.91
C SER A 46 8.59 5.90 0.31
N GLY A 47 9.64 5.37 -0.32
CA GLY A 47 9.68 3.99 -0.81
C GLY A 47 9.42 2.98 0.29
N GLY A 48 10.08 3.11 1.44
CA GLY A 48 9.89 2.21 2.58
C GLY A 48 8.46 2.23 3.15
N GLU A 49 7.82 3.39 3.22
CA GLU A 49 6.43 3.49 3.65
C GLU A 49 5.45 2.85 2.66
N LEU A 50 5.68 3.05 1.35
CA LEU A 50 4.86 2.41 0.31
C LEU A 50 5.06 0.89 0.30
N ALA A 51 6.31 0.43 0.43
CA ALA A 51 6.66 -0.98 0.52
C ALA A 51 6.03 -1.66 1.73
N LYS A 52 6.09 -1.03 2.90
CA LYS A 52 5.44 -1.53 4.12
C LYS A 52 3.93 -1.67 3.93
N HIS A 53 3.28 -0.67 3.33
CA HIS A 53 1.84 -0.73 3.05
C HIS A 53 1.50 -1.89 2.11
N ALA A 54 2.22 -2.01 0.99
CA ALA A 54 2.04 -3.08 0.01
C ALA A 54 2.28 -4.47 0.62
N MET A 55 3.33 -4.63 1.43
CA MET A 55 3.65 -5.88 2.12
C MET A 55 2.52 -6.30 3.06
N LEU A 56 2.04 -5.38 3.91
CA LEU A 56 0.93 -5.64 4.84
C LEU A 56 -0.35 -6.00 4.09
N TYR A 57 -0.67 -5.24 3.04
CA TYR A 57 -1.83 -5.50 2.20
C TYR A 57 -1.76 -6.89 1.56
N SER A 58 -0.69 -7.20 0.83
CA SER A 58 -0.55 -8.48 0.11
C SER A 58 -0.52 -9.67 1.07
N THR A 59 0.19 -9.55 2.20
CA THR A 59 0.25 -10.62 3.21
C THR A 59 -1.14 -10.92 3.77
N LEU A 60 -1.91 -9.88 4.12
CA LEU A 60 -3.27 -10.04 4.64
C LEU A 60 -4.23 -10.54 3.56
N TYR A 61 -4.12 -10.03 2.33
CA TYR A 61 -4.96 -10.44 1.21
C TYR A 61 -4.78 -11.94 0.94
N TYR A 62 -3.55 -12.41 0.75
CA TYR A 62 -3.28 -13.82 0.51
C TYR A 62 -3.56 -14.69 1.73
N GLY A 63 -3.25 -14.22 2.94
CA GLY A 63 -3.54 -14.93 4.19
C GLY A 63 -5.04 -15.15 4.42
N LEU A 64 -5.85 -14.11 4.22
CA LEU A 64 -7.31 -14.21 4.27
C LEU A 64 -7.86 -15.08 3.13
N GLY A 65 -7.20 -15.08 1.96
CA GLY A 65 -7.51 -16.01 0.88
C GLY A 65 -7.28 -17.48 1.28
N ALA A 66 -6.16 -17.79 1.94
CA ALA A 66 -5.86 -19.12 2.46
C ALA A 66 -6.86 -19.56 3.55
N ALA A 67 -7.33 -18.61 4.37
CA ALA A 67 -8.39 -18.83 5.37
C ALA A 67 -9.81 -18.92 4.77
N ARG A 68 -9.96 -18.89 3.43
CA ARG A 68 -11.26 -18.90 2.72
C ARG A 68 -12.21 -17.76 3.14
N ALA A 69 -11.66 -16.61 3.52
CA ALA A 69 -12.47 -15.41 3.75
C ALA A 69 -13.15 -14.96 2.45
N SER A 70 -14.31 -14.30 2.57
CA SER A 70 -15.03 -13.77 1.41
C SER A 70 -14.19 -12.73 0.66
N GLY A 71 -14.41 -12.60 -0.65
CA GLY A 71 -13.64 -11.67 -1.50
C GLY A 71 -13.68 -10.22 -1.00
N TRP A 72 -14.85 -9.77 -0.51
CA TRP A 72 -15.03 -8.45 0.07
C TRP A 72 -14.27 -8.25 1.39
N VAL A 73 -14.27 -9.26 2.27
CA VAL A 73 -13.50 -9.19 3.53
C VAL A 73 -12.00 -9.19 3.23
N ARG A 74 -11.57 -9.99 2.25
CA ARG A 74 -10.19 -10.02 1.78
C ARG A 74 -9.75 -8.67 1.24
N LEU A 75 -10.57 -8.02 0.42
CA LEU A 75 -10.29 -6.71 -0.17
C LEU A 75 -10.32 -5.58 0.87
N LEU A 76 -11.43 -5.43 1.59
CA LEU A 76 -11.66 -4.31 2.51
C LEU A 76 -10.84 -4.46 3.80
N GLY A 77 -10.75 -5.67 4.34
CA GLY A 77 -10.01 -5.94 5.57
C GLY A 77 -8.51 -5.69 5.41
N SER A 78 -7.90 -6.18 4.32
CA SER A 78 -6.49 -5.93 4.03
C SER A 78 -6.21 -4.44 3.83
N SER A 79 -7.05 -3.73 3.08
CA SER A 79 -6.91 -2.27 2.86
C SER A 79 -7.06 -1.45 4.14
N PHE A 80 -8.04 -1.80 4.98
CA PHE A 80 -8.24 -1.14 6.26
C PHE A 80 -7.03 -1.33 7.16
N ILE A 81 -6.59 -2.56 7.38
CA ILE A 81 -5.52 -2.88 8.33
C ILE A 81 -4.19 -2.29 7.85
N ALA A 82 -3.84 -2.44 6.57
CA ALA A 82 -2.61 -1.87 6.03
C ALA A 82 -2.57 -0.34 6.20
N SER A 83 -3.67 0.35 5.87
CA SER A 83 -3.76 1.80 5.97
C SER A 83 -3.87 2.29 7.41
N PHE A 84 -4.54 1.54 8.28
CA PHE A 84 -4.62 1.80 9.72
C PHE A 84 -3.24 1.72 10.37
N ILE A 85 -2.49 0.63 10.14
CA ILE A 85 -1.14 0.44 10.69
C ILE A 85 -0.19 1.53 10.18
N CYS A 86 -0.27 1.89 8.90
CA CYS A 86 0.56 2.98 8.36
C CYS A 86 0.16 4.35 8.92
N GLY A 87 -1.12 4.57 9.24
CA GLY A 87 -1.64 5.82 9.78
C GLY A 87 -1.48 5.98 11.30
N VAL A 88 -1.46 4.88 12.06
CA VAL A 88 -1.46 4.92 13.54
C VAL A 88 -0.21 5.60 14.11
N ARG A 89 0.90 5.64 13.37
CA ARG A 89 2.11 6.39 13.72
C ARG A 89 1.86 7.89 13.91
N ASN A 90 0.79 8.42 13.31
CA ASN A 90 0.36 9.82 13.42
C ASN A 90 -0.78 10.00 14.44
N GLY A 91 -1.10 8.96 15.22
CA GLY A 91 -2.17 8.94 16.22
C GLY A 91 -3.35 8.05 15.83
N ARG A 92 -4.10 7.57 16.84
CA ARG A 92 -5.20 6.61 16.67
C ARG A 92 -6.32 7.15 15.76
N GLY A 93 -6.70 8.42 15.93
CA GLY A 93 -7.71 9.06 15.09
C GLY A 93 -7.28 9.18 13.63
N PHE A 94 -5.99 9.43 13.38
CA PHE A 94 -5.43 9.44 12.03
C PHE A 94 -5.42 8.03 11.43
N GLY A 95 -5.04 7.02 12.22
CA GLY A 95 -5.10 5.61 11.81
C GLY A 95 -6.48 5.18 11.34
N ILE A 96 -7.54 5.51 12.10
CA ILE A 96 -8.93 5.17 11.72
C ILE A 96 -9.31 5.86 10.40
N ARG A 97 -9.02 7.16 10.25
CA ARG A 97 -9.28 7.90 9.01
C ARG A 97 -8.53 7.31 7.82
N SER A 98 -7.26 6.94 7.99
CA SER A 98 -6.47 6.26 6.96
C SER A 98 -7.04 4.89 6.61
N GLY A 99 -7.48 4.11 7.60
CA GLY A 99 -8.15 2.82 7.39
C GLY A 99 -9.42 2.96 6.54
N VAL A 100 -10.30 3.88 6.89
CA VAL A 100 -11.52 4.17 6.13
C VAL A 100 -11.21 4.67 4.73
N GLY A 101 -10.23 5.57 4.58
CA GLY A 101 -9.76 6.04 3.28
C GLY A 101 -9.22 4.91 2.39
N GLY A 102 -8.48 3.96 2.98
CA GLY A 102 -7.99 2.78 2.29
C GLY A 102 -9.12 1.89 1.76
N MET A 103 -10.16 1.65 2.56
CA MET A 103 -11.34 0.91 2.10
C MET A 103 -12.05 1.62 0.95
N ALA A 104 -12.28 2.93 1.09
CA ALA A 104 -12.93 3.73 0.04
C ALA A 104 -12.13 3.69 -1.27
N SER A 105 -10.80 3.79 -1.20
CA SER A 105 -9.94 3.70 -2.38
C SER A 105 -10.03 2.33 -3.06
N SER A 106 -10.09 1.24 -2.30
CA SER A 106 -10.23 -0.11 -2.88
C SER A 106 -11.60 -0.33 -3.52
N VAL A 107 -12.67 0.21 -2.94
CA VAL A 107 -13.99 0.19 -3.57
C VAL A 107 -13.99 0.99 -4.86
N ALA A 108 -13.37 2.18 -4.88
CA ALA A 108 -13.25 2.99 -6.09
C ALA A 108 -12.46 2.25 -7.18
N GLN A 109 -11.34 1.61 -6.84
CA GLN A 109 -10.58 0.79 -7.78
C GLN A 109 -11.39 -0.38 -8.33
N GLU A 110 -12.15 -1.08 -7.48
CA GLU A 110 -13.02 -2.18 -7.90
C GLU A 110 -14.09 -1.69 -8.90
N ILE A 111 -14.70 -0.53 -8.65
CA ILE A 111 -15.67 0.08 -9.57
C ILE A 111 -15.00 0.43 -10.90
N VAL A 112 -13.80 1.04 -10.86
CA VAL A 112 -13.05 1.41 -12.06
C VAL A 112 -12.68 0.17 -12.89
N ASN A 113 -12.25 -0.91 -12.25
CA ASN A 113 -11.92 -2.17 -12.93
C ASN A 113 -13.16 -2.75 -13.62
N LYS A 114 -14.30 -2.80 -12.92
CA LYS A 114 -15.57 -3.24 -13.50
C LYS A 114 -16.04 -2.40 -14.69
N ILE A 115 -15.79 -1.09 -14.67
CA ILE A 115 -16.11 -0.20 -15.79
C ILE A 115 -15.16 -0.44 -16.98
N ARG A 116 -13.90 -0.79 -16.71
CA ARG A 116 -12.91 -1.12 -17.74
C ARG A 116 -13.11 -2.50 -18.38
N GLY A 117 -13.94 -3.35 -17.79
CA GLY A 117 -14.25 -4.68 -18.34
C GLY A 117 -13.27 -5.79 -17.94
N ASP A 118 -12.47 -5.56 -16.89
CA ASP A 118 -11.71 -6.58 -16.16
C ASP A 118 -12.54 -7.09 -14.95
#